data_AF-A0AAE3XT70-F1
#
_entry.id   AF-A0AAE3XT70-F1
#
_cell.length_a   1.000
_cell.length_b   1.000
_cell.length_c   1.000
_cell.angle_alpha   90.00
_cell.angle_beta   90.00
_cell.angle_gamma   90.00
#
_symmetry.space_group_name_H-M   'P 1'
#
loop_
_entity.id
_entity.type
_entity.pdbx_description
1 polymer ?
#
loop_
_entity_poly.entity_id
_entity_poly.type
_entity_poly.pdbx_seq_one_letter_code
_entity_poly.pdbx_strand_id
1 'polypeptide(L)'
;MTLFFIVGFVILAASLWWYFLIYLPKKPKGEKIDEMPESWKKLLTENVNFYRNLSQEDKIKFENRLLHFISIKRIIGVDTEVEDLDKVLIASSAVIPLFGFSEWTYPNLKEVLLYPKAFDKDFQISGTRKNITGMVGNGVMEGKMILSQKALRAGFIIDNDKSNVGIHEFIHLIDKADGEIDGVPKMLIQNQYAIPWLKIMHDEMNRIYSNQSDINPYGGTNQQEFLSVISEYFFERPDLLKRKHPKLYEAMENIFKQDLYDNLKVNKKRDFNN
;
A
#
# COMPACT_ATOMS: atom_id res chain seq x y z
N MET A 1 -36.90 -44.12 -2.80
CA MET A 1 -36.11 -43.42 -1.76
C MET A 1 -35.06 -42.49 -2.39
N THR A 2 -34.32 -42.92 -3.42
CA THR A 2 -33.29 -42.14 -4.12
C THR A 2 -33.78 -40.84 -4.79
N LEU A 3 -34.98 -40.82 -5.38
CA LEU A 3 -35.50 -39.61 -6.05
C LEU A 3 -35.75 -38.43 -5.10
N PHE A 4 -36.25 -38.71 -3.89
CA PHE A 4 -36.50 -37.67 -2.88
C PHE A 4 -35.21 -37.03 -2.36
N PHE A 5 -34.13 -37.81 -2.23
CA PHE A 5 -32.82 -37.29 -1.86
C PHE A 5 -32.21 -36.39 -2.94
N ILE A 6 -32.40 -36.74 -4.22
CA ILE A 6 -31.92 -35.93 -5.35
C ILE A 6 -32.67 -34.59 -5.38
N VAL A 7 -34.00 -34.60 -5.24
CA VAL A 7 -34.80 -33.37 -5.23
C VAL A 7 -34.43 -32.49 -4.03
N GLY A 8 -34.25 -33.07 -2.84
CA GLY A 8 -33.81 -32.34 -1.64
C GLY A 8 -32.43 -31.70 -1.83
N PHE A 9 -31.48 -32.41 -2.44
CA PHE A 9 -30.14 -31.88 -2.70
C PHE A 9 -30.15 -30.73 -3.71
N VAL A 10 -30.96 -30.81 -4.77
CA VAL A 10 -31.10 -29.73 -5.76
C VAL A 10 -31.68 -28.47 -5.13
N ILE A 11 -32.69 -28.61 -4.27
CA ILE A 11 -33.28 -27.46 -3.54
C ILE A 11 -32.26 -26.84 -2.58
N LEU A 12 -31.47 -27.66 -1.88
CA LEU A 12 -30.42 -27.19 -0.98
C LEU A 12 -29.31 -26.46 -1.76
N ALA A 13 -28.85 -27.01 -2.88
CA ALA A 13 -27.85 -26.38 -3.72
C ALA A 13 -28.35 -25.05 -4.32
N ALA A 14 -29.61 -25.00 -4.79
CA ALA A 14 -30.21 -23.79 -5.32
C ALA A 14 -30.39 -22.71 -4.26
N SER A 15 -30.80 -23.07 -3.03
CA SER A 15 -30.93 -22.13 -1.92
C SER A 15 -29.58 -21.62 -1.42
N LEU A 16 -28.55 -22.46 -1.36
CA LEU A 16 -27.17 -22.05 -1.07
C LEU A 16 -26.63 -21.14 -2.17
N TRP A 17 -26.87 -21.45 -3.44
CA TRP A 17 -26.46 -20.60 -4.56
C TRP A 17 -27.17 -19.24 -4.55
N TRP A 18 -28.47 -19.23 -4.26
CA TRP A 18 -29.27 -18.02 -4.11
C TRP A 18 -28.83 -17.18 -2.92
N TYR A 19 -28.53 -17.82 -1.79
CA TYR A 19 -27.94 -17.18 -0.62
C TYR A 19 -26.59 -16.54 -0.99
N PHE A 20 -25.70 -17.28 -1.67
CA PHE A 20 -24.44 -16.73 -2.17
C PHE A 20 -24.66 -15.51 -3.08
N LEU A 21 -25.62 -15.55 -4.01
CA LEU A 21 -25.90 -14.41 -4.90
C LEU A 21 -26.39 -13.15 -4.17
N ILE A 22 -27.16 -13.31 -3.09
CA ILE A 22 -27.69 -12.17 -2.31
C ILE A 22 -26.63 -11.61 -1.36
N TYR A 23 -25.85 -12.49 -0.72
CA TYR A 23 -24.92 -12.12 0.34
C TYR A 23 -23.46 -11.98 -0.12
N LEU A 24 -23.16 -12.24 -1.39
CA LEU A 24 -21.89 -11.83 -1.98
C LEU A 24 -21.76 -10.31 -1.87
N PRO A 25 -20.67 -9.79 -1.29
CA PRO A 25 -20.45 -8.35 -1.20
C PRO A 25 -20.49 -7.77 -2.61
N LYS A 26 -21.47 -6.89 -2.86
CA LYS A 26 -21.51 -6.14 -4.11
C LYS A 26 -20.22 -5.33 -4.21
N LYS A 27 -19.46 -5.53 -5.29
CA LYS A 27 -18.32 -4.63 -5.59
C LYS A 27 -18.85 -3.20 -5.52
N PRO A 28 -18.22 -2.30 -4.74
CA PRO A 28 -18.64 -0.92 -4.70
C PRO A 28 -18.62 -0.38 -6.13
N LYS A 29 -19.79 0.02 -6.65
CA LYS A 29 -19.89 0.75 -7.91
C LYS A 29 -19.40 2.16 -7.60
N GLY A 30 -18.09 2.38 -7.71
CA GLY A 30 -17.55 3.73 -7.76
C GLY A 30 -18.17 4.49 -8.93
N GLU A 31 -18.37 5.79 -8.79
CA GLU A 31 -18.67 6.64 -9.94
C GLU A 31 -17.52 6.49 -10.94
N LYS A 32 -17.85 6.18 -12.19
CA LYS A 32 -16.84 6.14 -13.26
C LYS A 32 -16.38 7.57 -13.50
N ILE A 33 -15.17 7.88 -13.05
CA ILE A 33 -14.43 9.00 -13.61
C ILE A 33 -13.93 8.49 -14.96
N ASP A 34 -14.63 8.86 -16.04
CA ASP A 34 -14.39 8.28 -17.37
C ASP A 34 -13.01 8.68 -17.92
N GLU A 35 -12.44 9.81 -17.48
CA GLU A 35 -11.10 10.26 -17.90
C GLU A 35 -10.32 10.93 -16.76
N MET A 36 -9.01 10.66 -16.69
CA MET A 36 -8.08 11.25 -15.72
C MET A 36 -7.89 12.75 -16.00
N PRO A 37 -8.19 13.65 -15.04
CA PRO A 37 -8.00 15.08 -15.23
C PRO A 37 -6.54 15.43 -15.56
N GLU A 38 -6.34 16.34 -16.52
CA GLU A 38 -4.99 16.74 -16.93
C GLU A 38 -4.19 17.38 -15.78
N SER A 39 -4.88 18.11 -14.89
CA SER A 39 -4.29 18.63 -13.67
C SER A 39 -3.72 17.53 -12.78
N TRP A 40 -4.38 16.37 -12.70
CA TRP A 40 -3.91 15.24 -11.88
C TRP A 40 -2.75 14.49 -12.54
N LYS A 41 -2.75 14.36 -13.87
CA LYS A 41 -1.59 13.83 -14.61
C LYS A 41 -0.35 14.67 -14.39
N LYS A 42 -0.50 15.99 -14.38
CA LYS A 42 0.56 16.93 -14.02
C LYS A 42 1.05 16.69 -12.59
N LEU A 43 0.14 16.62 -11.61
CA LEU A 43 0.50 16.32 -10.21
C LEU A 43 1.26 14.99 -10.06
N LEU A 44 0.82 13.93 -10.74
CA LEU A 44 1.53 12.65 -10.75
C LEU A 44 2.95 12.77 -11.33
N THR A 45 3.08 13.47 -12.45
CA THR A 45 4.38 13.67 -13.11
C THR A 45 5.34 14.46 -12.21
N GLU A 46 4.84 15.51 -11.55
CA GLU A 46 5.65 16.37 -10.68
C GLU A 46 6.04 15.69 -9.37
N ASN A 47 5.12 14.94 -8.74
CA ASN A 47 5.28 14.52 -7.35
C ASN A 47 5.52 13.00 -7.15
N VAL A 48 5.25 12.15 -8.15
CA VAL A 48 5.29 10.70 -7.96
C VAL A 48 6.40 10.08 -8.81
N ASN A 49 7.56 9.86 -8.19
CA ASN A 49 8.73 9.31 -8.87
C ASN A 49 8.47 7.94 -9.52
N PHE A 50 7.73 7.07 -8.83
CA PHE A 50 7.30 5.78 -9.36
C PHE A 50 6.58 5.95 -10.71
N TYR A 51 5.59 6.84 -10.76
CA TYR A 51 4.78 7.11 -11.94
C TYR A 51 5.62 7.66 -13.12
N ARG A 52 6.56 8.58 -12.85
CA ARG A 52 7.45 9.11 -13.89
C ARG A 52 8.23 8.01 -14.60
N ASN A 53 8.61 6.96 -13.87
CA ASN A 53 9.43 5.88 -14.38
C ASN A 53 8.66 4.78 -15.11
N LEU A 54 7.33 4.84 -15.16
CA LEU A 54 6.49 3.88 -15.87
C LEU A 54 6.52 4.07 -17.39
N SER A 55 6.30 2.98 -18.12
CA SER A 55 5.99 3.01 -19.55
C SER A 55 4.66 3.74 -19.81
N GLN A 56 4.39 4.17 -21.04
CA GLN A 56 3.10 4.84 -21.33
C GLN A 56 1.90 3.92 -21.10
N GLU A 57 2.04 2.63 -21.39
CA GLU A 57 0.99 1.64 -21.11
C GLU A 57 0.76 1.50 -19.59
N ASP A 58 1.84 1.45 -18.81
CA ASP A 58 1.75 1.30 -17.37
C ASP A 58 1.28 2.56 -16.67
N LYS A 59 1.54 3.75 -17.24
CA LYS A 59 0.94 5.01 -16.79
C LYS A 59 -0.58 4.98 -16.90
N ILE A 60 -1.12 4.51 -18.04
CA ILE A 60 -2.57 4.35 -18.21
C ILE A 60 -3.14 3.36 -17.18
N LYS A 61 -2.46 2.24 -16.92
CA LYS A 61 -2.87 1.29 -15.86
C LYS A 61 -2.86 1.95 -14.48
N PHE A 62 -1.83 2.72 -14.17
CA PHE A 62 -1.70 3.43 -12.90
C PHE A 62 -2.82 4.46 -12.70
N GLU A 63 -3.07 5.29 -13.72
CA GLU A 63 -4.15 6.30 -13.74
C GLU A 63 -5.52 5.64 -13.49
N ASN A 64 -5.84 4.56 -14.22
CA ASN A 64 -7.09 3.83 -14.05
C ASN A 64 -7.27 3.28 -12.62
N ARG A 65 -6.20 2.74 -12.02
CA ARG A 65 -6.24 2.23 -10.65
C ARG A 65 -6.37 3.33 -9.61
N LEU A 66 -5.72 4.46 -9.84
CA LEU A 66 -5.84 5.65 -9.01
C LEU A 66 -7.29 6.19 -9.02
N LEU A 67 -7.88 6.35 -10.20
CA LEU A 67 -9.29 6.76 -10.34
C LEU A 67 -10.25 5.74 -9.70
N HIS A 68 -9.98 4.45 -9.87
CA HIS A 68 -10.76 3.42 -9.22
C HIS A 68 -10.69 3.52 -7.69
N PHE A 69 -9.49 3.72 -7.11
CA PHE A 69 -9.33 3.91 -5.68
C PHE A 69 -10.13 5.11 -5.19
N ILE A 70 -10.00 6.26 -5.84
CA ILE A 70 -10.67 7.51 -5.44
C ILE A 70 -12.19 7.39 -5.58
N SER A 71 -12.71 6.67 -6.58
CA SER A 71 -14.16 6.52 -6.76
C SER A 71 -14.82 5.62 -5.71
N ILE A 72 -14.05 4.76 -5.01
CA ILE A 72 -14.61 3.82 -4.03
C ILE A 72 -14.20 4.12 -2.57
N LYS A 73 -13.22 5.00 -2.35
CA LYS A 73 -12.71 5.37 -1.01
C LYS A 73 -13.04 6.82 -0.70
N ARG A 74 -13.50 7.08 0.53
CA ARG A 74 -13.72 8.45 1.01
C ARG A 74 -12.43 9.02 1.58
N ILE A 75 -12.06 10.23 1.16
CA ILE A 75 -10.94 10.97 1.72
C ILE A 75 -11.53 12.18 2.45
N ILE A 76 -11.30 12.27 3.75
CA ILE A 76 -11.95 13.24 4.64
C ILE A 76 -10.87 14.03 5.37
N GLY A 77 -10.87 15.35 5.22
CA GLY A 77 -10.01 16.24 6.00
C GLY A 77 -10.57 16.45 7.41
N VAL A 78 -9.72 16.30 8.42
CA VAL A 78 -10.02 16.64 9.81
C VAL A 78 -9.18 17.86 10.16
N ASP A 79 -9.86 18.99 10.39
CA ASP A 79 -9.22 20.31 10.60
C ASP A 79 -8.24 20.72 9.49
N THR A 80 -8.49 20.24 8.27
CA THR A 80 -7.72 20.58 7.07
C THR A 80 -8.59 20.43 5.83
N GLU A 81 -8.30 21.22 4.79
CA GLU A 81 -8.86 21.00 3.47
C GLU A 81 -8.09 19.88 2.75
N VAL A 82 -8.80 19.09 1.95
CA VAL A 82 -8.23 18.03 1.11
C VAL A 82 -8.07 18.57 -0.30
N GLU A 83 -6.83 18.80 -0.70
CA GLU A 83 -6.49 19.26 -2.05
C GLU A 83 -6.42 18.07 -3.02
N ASP A 84 -6.47 18.36 -4.32
CA ASP A 84 -6.28 17.34 -5.35
C ASP A 84 -4.91 16.67 -5.28
N LEU A 85 -3.88 17.41 -4.88
CA LEU A 85 -2.57 16.84 -4.58
C LEU A 85 -2.69 15.73 -3.52
N ASP A 86 -3.38 15.99 -2.41
CA ASP A 86 -3.52 14.99 -1.34
C ASP A 86 -4.24 13.72 -1.83
N LYS A 87 -5.31 13.89 -2.63
CA LYS A 87 -6.01 12.74 -3.23
C LYS A 87 -5.08 11.91 -4.12
N VAL A 88 -4.29 12.57 -4.96
CA VAL A 88 -3.32 11.92 -5.85
C VAL A 88 -2.25 11.19 -5.05
N LEU A 89 -1.71 11.79 -3.98
CA LEU A 89 -0.67 11.17 -3.17
C LEU A 89 -1.19 9.99 -2.34
N ILE A 90 -2.38 10.10 -1.73
CA ILE A 90 -3.03 8.99 -1.01
C ILE A 90 -3.28 7.83 -1.96
N ALA A 91 -3.87 8.09 -3.13
CA ALA A 91 -4.17 7.04 -4.07
C ALA A 91 -2.90 6.43 -4.69
N SER A 92 -1.85 7.22 -4.92
CA SER A 92 -0.55 6.71 -5.34
C SER A 92 0.07 5.79 -4.30
N SER A 93 -0.01 6.17 -3.02
CA SER A 93 0.45 5.34 -1.90
C SER A 93 -0.25 3.98 -1.85
N ALA A 94 -1.53 3.94 -2.24
CA ALA A 94 -2.30 2.71 -2.33
C ALA A 94 -1.91 1.86 -3.55
N VAL A 95 -1.72 2.49 -4.71
CA VAL A 95 -1.50 1.80 -5.98
C VAL A 95 -0.09 1.23 -6.10
N ILE A 96 0.94 1.94 -5.62
CA ILE A 96 2.36 1.56 -5.77
C ILE A 96 2.64 0.14 -5.22
N PRO A 97 2.29 -0.21 -3.96
CA PRO A 97 2.54 -1.55 -3.43
C PRO A 97 1.84 -2.67 -4.20
N LEU A 98 0.65 -2.41 -4.71
CA LEU A 98 -0.15 -3.39 -5.43
C LEU A 98 0.07 -3.35 -6.95
N PHE A 99 1.03 -2.57 -7.46
CA PHE A 99 1.14 -2.33 -8.91
C PHE A 99 1.34 -3.64 -9.70
N GLY A 100 2.17 -4.55 -9.19
CA GLY A 100 2.40 -5.90 -9.74
C GLY A 100 1.22 -6.88 -9.59
N PHE A 101 0.10 -6.45 -9.00
CA PHE A 101 -1.07 -7.27 -8.68
C PHE A 101 -2.36 -6.64 -9.24
N SER A 102 -2.69 -6.94 -10.49
CA SER A 102 -3.80 -6.28 -11.23
C SER A 102 -5.17 -6.45 -10.59
N GLU A 103 -5.44 -7.60 -9.98
CA GLU A 103 -6.76 -7.95 -9.44
C GLU A 103 -6.99 -7.44 -8.00
N TRP A 104 -5.95 -6.91 -7.37
CA TRP A 104 -5.96 -6.63 -5.93
C TRP A 104 -6.25 -5.17 -5.63
N THR A 105 -7.04 -4.99 -4.57
CA THR A 105 -7.48 -3.69 -4.04
C THR A 105 -7.52 -3.75 -2.52
N TYR A 106 -7.96 -2.67 -1.87
CA TYR A 106 -8.13 -2.58 -0.42
C TYR A 106 -9.61 -2.73 -0.03
N PRO A 107 -10.21 -3.94 0.01
CA PRO A 107 -11.64 -4.09 0.27
C PRO A 107 -12.04 -3.62 1.67
N ASN A 108 -11.15 -3.79 2.66
CA ASN A 108 -11.43 -3.49 4.06
C ASN A 108 -11.30 -1.99 4.40
N LEU A 109 -10.59 -1.21 3.58
CA LEU A 109 -10.48 0.23 3.74
C LEU A 109 -11.74 0.94 3.20
N LYS A 110 -12.33 1.83 3.98
CA LYS A 110 -13.51 2.64 3.60
C LYS A 110 -13.19 4.12 3.56
N GLU A 111 -12.43 4.61 4.53
CA GLU A 111 -12.14 6.03 4.72
C GLU A 111 -10.64 6.25 4.99
N VAL A 112 -10.09 7.31 4.40
CA VAL A 112 -8.79 7.86 4.77
C VAL A 112 -9.04 9.24 5.39
N LEU A 113 -8.69 9.38 6.65
CA LEU A 113 -8.79 10.63 7.41
C LEU A 113 -7.46 11.37 7.32
N LEU A 114 -7.49 12.60 6.82
CA LEU A 114 -6.32 13.42 6.64
C LEU A 114 -6.27 14.50 7.72
N TYR A 115 -5.24 14.47 8.56
CA TYR A 115 -5.00 15.44 9.61
C TYR A 115 -3.90 16.42 9.18
N PRO A 116 -3.92 17.69 9.59
CA PRO A 116 -2.93 18.68 9.11
C PRO A 116 -1.49 18.32 9.49
N LYS A 117 -1.28 17.65 10.63
CA LYS A 117 0.04 17.35 11.20
C LYS A 117 0.00 16.06 12.05
N ALA A 118 1.16 15.66 12.57
CA ALA A 118 1.26 14.53 13.49
C ALA A 118 0.33 14.68 14.71
N PHE A 119 -0.15 13.55 15.21
CA PHE A 119 -1.11 13.43 16.30
C PHE A 119 -0.60 12.47 17.38
N ASP A 120 -1.34 12.35 18.48
CA ASP A 120 -1.08 11.40 19.56
C ASP A 120 -2.09 10.24 19.56
N LYS A 121 -1.98 9.32 20.53
CA LYS A 121 -2.85 8.14 20.62
C LYS A 121 -4.33 8.48 20.87
N ASP A 122 -4.61 9.70 21.33
CA ASP A 122 -5.96 10.22 21.59
C ASP A 122 -6.45 11.11 20.43
N PHE A 123 -5.80 11.02 19.27
CA PHE A 123 -6.07 11.76 18.04
C PHE A 123 -5.93 13.28 18.17
N GLN A 124 -5.20 13.76 19.17
CA GLN A 124 -5.04 15.19 19.41
C GLN A 124 -3.92 15.79 18.57
N ILE A 125 -4.23 16.92 17.94
CA ILE A 125 -3.28 17.74 17.18
C ILE A 125 -2.68 18.90 18.00
N SER A 126 -3.06 19.04 19.26
CA SER A 126 -2.58 20.06 20.24
C SER A 126 -1.89 19.37 21.43
N GLY A 127 -0.81 19.95 22.01
CA GLY A 127 0.00 19.29 23.06
C GLY A 127 1.43 18.86 22.66
N THR A 128 2.16 18.19 23.56
CA THR A 128 3.64 18.03 23.53
C THR A 128 4.17 16.67 23.02
N ARG A 129 3.36 15.61 22.91
CA ARG A 129 3.80 14.28 22.45
C ARG A 129 3.12 13.85 21.15
N LYS A 130 3.51 14.45 20.03
CA LYS A 130 2.96 14.11 18.70
C LYS A 130 4.03 13.59 17.79
N ASN A 131 4.05 12.29 17.63
CA ASN A 131 5.00 11.57 16.78
C ASN A 131 4.31 10.58 15.84
N ILE A 132 2.97 10.45 15.89
CA ILE A 132 2.24 9.56 15.00
C ILE A 132 1.90 10.32 13.73
N THR A 133 2.42 9.85 12.60
CA THR A 133 2.22 10.45 11.27
C THR A 133 1.25 9.66 10.40
N GLY A 134 0.94 8.42 10.78
CA GLY A 134 -0.01 7.54 10.13
C GLY A 134 -0.50 6.47 11.11
N MET A 135 -1.68 5.91 10.86
CA MET A 135 -2.12 4.67 11.50
C MET A 135 -3.26 3.98 10.75
N VAL A 136 -3.28 2.65 10.82
CA VAL A 136 -4.43 1.83 10.46
C VAL A 136 -5.36 1.64 11.67
N GLY A 137 -6.65 1.92 11.48
CA GLY A 137 -7.67 1.80 12.52
C GLY A 137 -8.07 0.35 12.81
N ASN A 138 -8.36 0.07 14.08
CA ASN A 138 -8.84 -1.23 14.58
C ASN A 138 -10.12 -1.05 15.40
N GLY A 139 -10.92 -2.11 15.56
CA GLY A 139 -12.11 -2.11 16.42
C GLY A 139 -13.15 -1.09 15.97
N VAL A 140 -13.42 -0.07 16.78
CA VAL A 140 -14.36 1.01 16.39
C VAL A 140 -13.88 1.86 15.21
N MET A 141 -12.57 1.84 14.93
CA MET A 141 -11.95 2.52 13.79
C MET A 141 -11.71 1.56 12.60
N GLU A 142 -12.31 0.37 12.60
CA GLU A 142 -12.14 -0.60 11.53
C GLU A 142 -12.53 -0.03 10.15
N GLY A 143 -11.67 -0.28 9.17
CA GLY A 143 -11.81 0.26 7.81
C GLY A 143 -11.52 1.75 7.68
N LYS A 144 -10.86 2.37 8.66
CA LYS A 144 -10.33 3.73 8.57
C LYS A 144 -8.81 3.72 8.64
N MET A 145 -8.18 4.60 7.88
CA MET A 145 -6.77 4.96 8.03
C MET A 145 -6.68 6.44 8.40
N ILE A 146 -5.71 6.84 9.21
CA ILE A 146 -5.39 8.24 9.47
C ILE A 146 -4.00 8.53 8.91
N LEU A 147 -3.85 9.67 8.24
CA LEU A 147 -2.57 10.17 7.73
C LEU A 147 -2.38 11.63 8.11
N SER A 148 -1.14 12.02 8.39
CA SER A 148 -0.75 13.43 8.45
C SER A 148 -0.49 13.97 7.05
N GLN A 149 -1.21 15.02 6.65
CA GLN A 149 -1.04 15.73 5.37
C GLN A 149 0.40 16.20 5.18
N LYS A 150 1.00 16.82 6.21
CA LYS A 150 2.40 17.25 6.17
C LYS A 150 3.36 16.08 5.89
N ALA A 151 3.18 14.96 6.58
CA ALA A 151 4.04 13.79 6.41
C ALA A 151 3.81 13.08 5.08
N LEU A 152 2.56 12.98 4.63
CA LEU A 152 2.18 12.44 3.33
C LEU A 152 2.87 13.23 2.20
N ARG A 153 2.73 14.56 2.19
CA ARG A 153 3.38 15.41 1.17
C ARG A 153 4.90 15.28 1.24
N ALA A 154 5.47 15.27 2.44
CA ALA A 154 6.92 15.11 2.62
C ALA A 154 7.44 13.79 2.02
N GLY A 155 6.72 12.68 2.21
CA GLY A 155 7.11 11.35 1.68
C GLY A 155 7.14 11.24 0.16
N PHE A 156 6.53 12.18 -0.58
CA PHE A 156 6.62 12.24 -2.05
C PHE A 156 7.55 13.35 -2.56
N ILE A 157 7.80 14.38 -1.75
CA ILE A 157 8.72 15.47 -2.10
C ILE A 157 10.18 15.05 -1.84
N ILE A 158 10.43 14.33 -0.75
CA ILE A 158 11.77 13.91 -0.33
C ILE A 158 12.00 12.47 -0.80
N ASP A 159 12.48 12.31 -2.03
CA ASP A 159 12.67 10.99 -2.65
C ASP A 159 13.96 10.25 -2.22
N ASN A 160 14.67 10.77 -1.22
CA ASN A 160 16.00 10.30 -0.84
C ASN A 160 16.21 9.97 0.64
N ASP A 161 15.20 10.22 1.50
CA ASP A 161 15.25 9.92 2.93
C ASP A 161 14.84 8.47 3.25
N LYS A 162 14.31 7.75 2.25
CA LYS A 162 13.87 6.35 2.31
C LYS A 162 12.61 6.17 3.15
N SER A 163 11.80 7.23 3.31
CA SER A 163 10.56 7.17 4.07
C SER A 163 9.36 7.71 3.30
N ASN A 164 8.25 7.00 3.38
CA ASN A 164 6.98 7.40 2.80
C ASN A 164 5.84 6.87 3.66
N VAL A 165 5.31 7.72 4.53
CA VAL A 165 4.25 7.35 5.48
C VAL A 165 3.00 6.82 4.78
N GLY A 166 2.69 7.32 3.57
CA GLY A 166 1.56 6.83 2.80
C GLY A 166 1.76 5.37 2.46
N ILE A 167 2.88 5.04 1.81
CA ILE A 167 3.23 3.67 1.46
C ILE A 167 3.26 2.79 2.73
N HIS A 168 3.92 3.25 3.79
CA HIS A 168 4.04 2.55 5.06
C HIS A 168 2.68 2.07 5.61
N GLU A 169 1.70 2.97 5.72
CA GLU A 169 0.37 2.62 6.25
C GLU A 169 -0.43 1.73 5.28
N PHE A 170 -0.24 1.88 3.97
CA PHE A 170 -0.86 0.98 3.01
C PHE A 170 -0.26 -0.44 3.07
N ILE A 171 1.03 -0.58 3.40
CA ILE A 171 1.63 -1.90 3.70
C ILE A 171 1.00 -2.52 4.94
N HIS A 172 0.75 -1.74 6.00
CA HIS A 172 0.01 -2.26 7.16
C HIS A 172 -1.40 -2.75 6.81
N LEU A 173 -2.11 -2.07 5.89
CA LEU A 173 -3.39 -2.57 5.41
C LEU A 173 -3.28 -3.87 4.63
N ILE A 174 -2.20 -4.05 3.86
CA ILE A 174 -1.91 -5.29 3.14
C ILE A 174 -1.63 -6.41 4.14
N ASP A 175 -0.79 -6.16 5.13
CA ASP A 175 -0.46 -7.10 6.20
C ASP A 175 -1.72 -7.57 6.92
N LYS A 176 -2.54 -6.60 7.37
CA LYS A 176 -3.82 -6.86 8.06
C LYS A 176 -4.87 -7.57 7.20
N ALA A 177 -4.72 -7.64 5.87
CA ALA A 177 -5.80 -8.04 4.97
C ALA A 177 -6.31 -9.47 5.17
N ASP A 178 -5.45 -10.37 5.66
CA ASP A 178 -5.80 -11.77 5.93
C ASP A 178 -6.18 -12.04 7.40
N GLY A 179 -6.26 -10.98 8.22
CA GLY A 179 -6.64 -11.02 9.63
C GLY A 179 -5.48 -11.13 10.61
N GLU A 180 -4.27 -11.46 10.13
CA GLU A 180 -3.05 -11.47 10.93
C GLU A 180 -2.26 -10.17 10.74
N ILE A 181 -1.41 -9.83 11.71
CA ILE A 181 -0.54 -8.65 11.63
C ILE A 181 0.86 -9.11 12.04
N ASP A 182 1.56 -9.75 11.10
CA ASP A 182 2.79 -10.51 11.35
C ASP A 182 3.93 -10.20 10.35
N GLY A 183 3.73 -9.24 9.44
CA GLY A 183 4.68 -8.92 8.38
C GLY A 183 4.76 -9.96 7.26
N VAL A 184 3.78 -10.88 7.17
CA VAL A 184 3.72 -11.95 6.16
C VAL A 184 2.34 -11.97 5.47
N PRO A 185 1.97 -10.90 4.72
CA PRO A 185 0.68 -10.84 4.05
C PRO A 185 0.54 -11.98 3.05
N LYS A 186 -0.41 -12.91 3.28
CA LYS A 186 -0.65 -14.06 2.38
C LYS A 186 -1.00 -13.63 0.95
N MET A 187 -1.54 -12.42 0.81
CA MET A 187 -1.82 -11.79 -0.49
C MET A 187 -0.54 -11.61 -1.34
N LEU A 188 0.57 -11.23 -0.72
CA LEU A 188 1.84 -10.98 -1.41
C LEU A 188 2.77 -12.20 -1.33
N ILE A 189 2.77 -12.87 -0.17
CA ILE A 189 3.72 -13.92 0.17
C ILE A 189 2.98 -15.26 0.18
N GLN A 190 3.13 -16.03 -0.89
CA GLN A 190 2.59 -17.39 -0.92
C GLN A 190 3.29 -18.25 0.16
N ASN A 191 2.57 -19.21 0.74
CA ASN A 191 3.03 -20.02 1.87
C ASN A 191 4.45 -20.60 1.70
N GLN A 192 4.84 -21.02 0.50
CA GLN A 192 6.17 -21.58 0.23
C GLN A 192 7.32 -20.56 0.37
N TYR A 193 7.03 -19.26 0.24
CA TYR A 193 7.99 -18.17 0.37
C TYR A 193 7.98 -17.51 1.75
N ALA A 194 7.01 -17.84 2.61
CA ALA A 194 6.89 -17.29 3.96
C ALA A 194 8.10 -17.63 4.84
N ILE A 195 8.54 -18.90 4.86
CA ILE A 195 9.68 -19.33 5.69
C ILE A 195 10.99 -18.64 5.23
N PRO A 196 11.36 -18.63 3.93
CA PRO A 196 12.51 -17.87 3.47
C PRO A 196 12.45 -16.38 3.83
N TRP A 197 11.28 -15.75 3.68
CA TRP A 197 11.10 -14.33 4.02
C TRP A 197 11.30 -14.08 5.53
N LEU A 198 10.65 -14.87 6.38
CA LEU A 198 10.78 -14.77 7.84
C LEU A 198 12.24 -14.88 8.28
N LYS A 199 13.00 -15.80 7.68
CA LYS A 199 14.44 -15.93 7.97
C LYS A 199 15.21 -14.65 7.60
N ILE A 200 15.00 -14.11 6.39
CA ILE A 200 15.64 -12.86 5.96
C ILE A 200 15.27 -11.70 6.89
N MET A 201 14.00 -11.59 7.25
CA MET A 201 13.48 -10.60 8.18
C MET A 201 14.18 -10.71 9.54
N HIS A 202 14.17 -11.89 10.17
CA HIS A 202 14.78 -12.06 11.50
C HIS A 202 16.29 -11.85 11.50
N ASP A 203 16.99 -12.32 10.46
CA ASP A 203 18.43 -12.10 10.31
C ASP A 203 18.74 -10.59 10.23
N GLU A 204 17.97 -9.82 9.45
CA GLU A 204 18.18 -8.38 9.33
C GLU A 204 17.73 -7.60 10.58
N MET A 205 16.63 -7.98 11.20
CA MET A 205 16.22 -7.41 12.49
C MET A 205 17.32 -7.59 13.55
N ASN A 206 17.94 -8.77 13.63
CA ASN A 206 19.08 -9.01 14.53
C ASN A 206 20.29 -8.11 14.22
N ARG A 207 20.55 -7.82 12.93
CA ARG A 207 21.57 -6.85 12.53
C ARG A 207 21.21 -5.42 12.91
N ILE A 208 19.94 -5.03 12.81
CA ILE A 208 19.45 -3.73 13.31
C ILE A 208 19.68 -3.63 14.82
N TYR A 209 19.27 -4.64 15.59
CA TYR A 209 19.47 -4.69 17.05
C TYR A 209 20.95 -4.61 17.46
N SER A 210 21.83 -5.21 16.66
CA SER A 210 23.28 -5.22 16.91
C SER A 210 24.00 -3.99 16.32
N ASN A 211 23.26 -3.01 15.78
CA ASN A 211 23.80 -1.82 15.10
C ASN A 211 24.75 -2.17 13.93
N GLN A 212 24.46 -3.26 13.22
CA GLN A 212 25.19 -3.79 12.06
C GLN A 212 24.43 -3.60 10.73
N SER A 213 23.32 -2.87 10.76
CA SER A 213 22.49 -2.51 9.61
C SER A 213 22.29 -1.00 9.57
N ASP A 214 22.19 -0.44 8.36
CA ASP A 214 21.83 0.96 8.13
C ASP A 214 20.35 1.15 7.72
N ILE A 215 19.54 0.09 7.85
CA ILE A 215 18.08 0.19 7.87
C ILE A 215 17.66 0.99 9.11
N ASN A 216 16.60 1.78 8.98
CA ASN A 216 16.06 2.57 10.08
C ASN A 216 15.78 1.65 11.30
N PRO A 217 16.32 1.96 12.50
CA PRO A 217 16.10 1.16 13.70
C PRO A 217 14.63 0.89 14.02
N TYR A 218 13.73 1.78 13.59
CA TYR A 218 12.29 1.58 13.74
C TYR A 218 11.79 0.28 13.11
N GLY A 219 12.38 -0.15 11.98
CA GLY A 219 12.05 -1.44 11.36
C GLY A 219 12.41 -2.65 12.21
N GLY A 220 13.26 -2.49 13.23
CA GLY A 220 13.55 -3.55 14.20
C GLY A 220 12.44 -3.77 15.23
N THR A 221 11.46 -2.85 15.37
CA THR A 221 10.49 -2.84 16.48
C THR A 221 9.65 -4.11 16.54
N ASN A 222 9.10 -4.54 15.41
CA ASN A 222 8.37 -5.80 15.25
C ASN A 222 8.32 -6.16 13.75
N GLN A 223 7.74 -7.31 13.41
CA GLN A 223 7.74 -7.85 12.05
C GLN A 223 6.89 -7.02 11.06
N GLN A 224 5.77 -6.48 11.53
CA GLN A 224 4.91 -5.59 10.74
C GLN A 224 5.64 -4.30 10.37
N GLU A 225 6.31 -3.66 11.34
CA GLU A 225 7.13 -2.47 11.12
C GLU A 225 8.30 -2.77 10.19
N PHE A 226 8.92 -3.94 10.33
CA PHE A 226 10.00 -4.37 9.45
C PHE A 226 9.54 -4.40 7.99
N LEU A 227 8.41 -5.07 7.70
CA LEU A 227 7.88 -5.16 6.34
C LEU A 227 7.60 -3.76 5.77
N SER A 228 6.95 -2.88 6.54
CA SER A 228 6.64 -1.52 6.08
C SER A 228 7.89 -0.69 5.82
N VAL A 229 8.88 -0.70 6.73
CA VAL A 229 10.13 0.07 6.57
C VAL A 229 10.95 -0.43 5.38
N ILE A 230 11.07 -1.74 5.18
CA ILE A 230 11.80 -2.26 4.02
C ILE A 230 11.04 -1.94 2.71
N SER A 231 9.71 -1.90 2.75
CA SER A 231 8.89 -1.49 1.60
C SER A 231 9.10 -0.02 1.25
N GLU A 232 9.20 0.89 2.23
CA GLU A 232 9.58 2.29 1.98
C GLU A 232 10.92 2.37 1.27
N TYR A 233 11.93 1.64 1.76
CA TYR A 233 13.26 1.59 1.12
C TYR A 233 13.19 1.06 -0.32
N PHE A 234 12.36 0.04 -0.55
CA PHE A 234 12.20 -0.59 -1.86
C PHE A 234 11.57 0.36 -2.89
N PHE A 235 10.53 1.10 -2.51
CA PHE A 235 9.85 2.01 -3.44
C PHE A 235 10.52 3.38 -3.58
N GLU A 236 11.14 3.89 -2.51
CA GLU A 236 11.81 5.19 -2.54
C GLU A 236 13.24 5.09 -3.10
N ARG A 237 14.04 4.14 -2.60
CA ARG A 237 15.46 3.99 -2.93
C ARG A 237 15.88 2.55 -3.27
N PRO A 238 15.27 1.95 -4.31
CA PRO A 238 15.59 0.58 -4.73
C PRO A 238 17.07 0.41 -5.10
N ASP A 239 17.71 1.45 -5.64
CA ASP A 239 19.14 1.47 -5.96
C ASP A 239 20.03 1.28 -4.73
N LEU A 240 19.66 1.92 -3.62
CA LEU A 240 20.39 1.86 -2.37
C LEU A 240 20.14 0.52 -1.68
N LEU A 241 18.87 0.07 -1.66
CA LEU A 241 18.49 -1.21 -1.07
C LEU A 241 19.20 -2.37 -1.80
N LYS A 242 19.20 -2.39 -3.14
CA LYS A 242 19.92 -3.41 -3.93
C LYS A 242 21.42 -3.42 -3.66
N ARG A 243 22.03 -2.24 -3.53
CA ARG A 243 23.48 -2.12 -3.31
C ARG A 243 23.91 -2.56 -1.90
N LYS A 244 23.16 -2.18 -0.87
CA LYS A 244 23.55 -2.40 0.53
C LYS A 244 22.95 -3.67 1.13
N HIS A 245 21.76 -4.06 0.68
CA HIS A 245 20.99 -5.20 1.18
C HIS A 245 20.41 -6.02 0.01
N PRO A 246 21.26 -6.61 -0.85
CA PRO A 246 20.80 -7.28 -2.08
C PRO A 246 19.79 -8.41 -1.82
N LYS A 247 19.92 -9.15 -0.71
CA LYS A 247 18.97 -10.20 -0.33
C LYS A 247 17.59 -9.65 0.03
N LEU A 248 17.54 -8.50 0.72
CA LEU A 248 16.26 -7.82 1.01
C LEU A 248 15.64 -7.33 -0.29
N TYR A 249 16.43 -6.69 -1.15
CA TYR A 249 15.94 -6.21 -2.44
C TYR A 249 15.32 -7.34 -3.28
N GLU A 250 16.02 -8.47 -3.42
CA GLU A 250 15.50 -9.64 -4.14
C GLU A 250 14.22 -10.21 -3.49
N ALA A 251 14.16 -10.26 -2.16
CA ALA A 251 12.94 -10.65 -1.46
C ALA A 251 11.78 -9.69 -1.78
N MET A 252 12.01 -8.37 -1.74
CA MET A 252 10.98 -7.38 -2.04
C MET A 252 10.52 -7.41 -3.49
N GLU A 253 11.42 -7.63 -4.47
CA GLU A 253 11.03 -7.82 -5.87
C GLU A 253 10.08 -9.01 -6.04
N ASN A 254 10.37 -10.12 -5.36
CA ASN A 254 9.53 -11.30 -5.39
C ASN A 254 8.17 -11.08 -4.68
N ILE A 255 8.19 -10.40 -3.53
CA ILE A 255 6.98 -10.06 -2.75
C ILE A 255 6.07 -9.12 -3.53
N PHE A 256 6.62 -8.07 -4.15
CA PHE A 256 5.82 -7.06 -4.85
C PHE A 256 5.60 -7.34 -6.34
N LYS A 257 6.31 -8.33 -6.90
CA LYS A 257 6.31 -8.65 -8.35
C LYS A 257 6.65 -7.44 -9.22
N GLN A 258 7.62 -6.64 -8.77
CA GLN A 258 8.04 -5.41 -9.42
C GLN A 258 9.56 -5.36 -9.45
N ASP A 259 10.17 -5.11 -10.61
CA ASP A 259 11.59 -4.79 -10.73
C ASP A 259 11.74 -3.29 -10.87
N LEU A 260 12.21 -2.62 -9.82
CA LEU A 260 12.32 -1.16 -9.79
C LEU A 260 13.71 -0.67 -10.19
N TYR A 261 14.75 -1.49 -10.03
CA TYR A 261 16.12 -1.08 -10.30
C TYR A 261 16.42 -1.00 -11.79
N ASP A 262 15.98 -1.97 -12.58
CA ASP A 262 16.25 -1.96 -14.01
C ASP A 262 15.41 -0.89 -14.72
N ASN A 263 14.19 -0.62 -14.24
CA ASN A 263 13.37 0.51 -14.69
C ASN A 263 14.08 1.87 -14.52
N LEU A 264 14.76 2.10 -13.39
CA LEU A 264 15.55 3.32 -13.18
C LEU A 264 16.75 3.45 -14.15
N LYS A 265 17.37 2.33 -14.55
CA LYS A 265 18.49 2.34 -15.50
C LYS A 265 18.05 2.64 -16.93
N VAL A 266 16.92 2.06 -17.36
CA VAL A 266 16.37 2.30 -18.70
C VAL A 266 16.03 3.77 -18.88
N ASN A 267 15.40 4.40 -17.88
CA ASN A 267 15.00 5.80 -17.98
C ASN A 267 16.18 6.77 -17.92
N LYS A 268 17.18 6.53 -17.06
CA LYS A 268 18.42 7.33 -17.08
C LYS A 268 19.08 7.32 -18.46
N LYS A 269 19.14 6.17 -19.13
CA LYS A 269 19.68 6.08 -20.51
C LYS A 269 18.85 6.85 -21.55
N ARG A 270 17.54 7.00 -21.37
CA ARG A 270 16.68 7.80 -22.24
C ARG A 270 16.90 9.29 -22.04
N ASP A 271 17.05 9.74 -20.80
CA ASP A 271 17.31 11.15 -20.46
C ASP A 271 18.67 11.64 -20.95
N PHE A 272 19.66 10.76 -21.12
CA PHE A 272 20.96 11.10 -21.73
C PHE A 272 20.96 11.13 -23.27
N ASN A 273 19.92 10.59 -23.92
CA ASN A 273 19.84 10.45 -25.38
C ASN A 273 18.80 11.39 -26.02
N ASN A 274 18.14 12.24 -25.23
CA ASN A 274 17.25 13.33 -25.65
C ASN A 274 17.87 14.69 -25.26
#